data_AF-A0A948B3Y5-F1
#
_entry.id   AF-A0A948B3Y5-F1
#
_cell.length_a   1.000
_cell.length_b   1.000
_cell.length_c   1.000
_cell.angle_alpha   90.00
_cell.angle_beta   90.00
_cell.angle_gamma   90.00
#
_symmetry.space_group_name_H-M   'P 1'
#
loop_
_entity.id
_entity.type
_entity.pdbx_description
1 polymer ?
#
loop_
_entity_poly.entity_id
_entity_poly.type
_entity_poly.pdbx_seq_one_letter_code
_entity_poly.pdbx_strand_id
1 'polypeptide(L)'
;MVKPADQRVDIGERRAQAGCGVTGRQARWAVVAFFAVALLLNGHHIHEEATRRAYGFWWTAWVTATRPLNWISTVTRLSAPRTWIENAFGQTEDTP
;
A
#
# COMPACT_ATOMS: atom_id res chain seq x y z
N MET A 1 -21.59 -28.86 -37.76
CA MET A 1 -21.79 -27.40 -37.56
C MET A 1 -21.72 -27.12 -36.07
N VAL A 2 -20.59 -26.60 -35.59
CA VAL A 2 -20.43 -26.19 -34.19
C VAL A 2 -21.11 -24.82 -34.04
N LYS A 3 -22.09 -24.72 -33.14
CA LYS A 3 -22.78 -23.45 -32.87
C LYS A 3 -21.78 -22.42 -32.31
N PRO A 4 -21.62 -21.25 -32.94
CA PRO A 4 -20.79 -20.18 -32.40
C PRO A 4 -21.60 -19.41 -31.35
N ALA A 5 -21.77 -20.02 -30.18
CA ALA A 5 -22.34 -19.37 -29.01
C ALA A 5 -21.53 -19.68 -27.73
N ASP A 6 -20.31 -20.22 -27.86
CA ASP A 6 -19.31 -20.28 -26.77
C ASP A 6 -18.69 -18.90 -26.51
N GLN A 7 -19.58 -17.90 -26.46
CA GLN A 7 -19.30 -16.50 -26.31
C GLN A 7 -18.97 -16.22 -24.84
N ARG A 8 -17.67 -16.20 -24.54
CA ARG A 8 -17.05 -15.52 -23.40
C ARG A 8 -17.74 -15.77 -22.06
N VAL A 9 -17.62 -17.00 -21.53
CA VAL A 9 -17.79 -17.16 -20.08
C VAL A 9 -16.72 -16.32 -19.40
N ASP A 10 -17.15 -15.36 -18.57
CA ASP A 10 -16.27 -14.48 -17.83
C ASP A 10 -15.24 -15.33 -17.08
N ILE A 11 -13.97 -14.89 -17.11
CA ILE A 11 -12.90 -15.55 -16.34
C ILE A 11 -13.30 -15.63 -14.86
N GLY A 12 -14.04 -14.64 -14.36
CA GLY A 12 -14.62 -14.63 -13.02
C GLY A 12 -15.65 -15.76 -12.80
N GLU A 13 -16.59 -15.95 -13.73
CA GLU A 13 -17.61 -17.01 -13.63
C GLU A 13 -16.99 -18.41 -13.68
N ARG A 14 -16.00 -18.65 -14.56
CA ARG A 14 -15.31 -19.95 -14.61
C ARG A 14 -14.56 -20.26 -13.33
N ARG A 15 -13.92 -19.27 -12.71
CA ARG A 15 -13.21 -19.44 -11.43
C ARG A 15 -14.18 -19.69 -10.28
N ALA A 16 -15.29 -18.97 -10.24
CA ALA A 16 -16.34 -19.19 -9.25
C ALA A 16 -16.97 -20.59 -9.37
N GLN A 17 -17.27 -21.06 -10.59
CA GLN A 17 -17.79 -22.40 -10.85
C GLN A 17 -16.78 -23.51 -10.51
N ALA A 18 -15.49 -23.25 -10.67
CA ALA A 18 -14.41 -24.17 -10.25
C ALA A 18 -14.16 -24.16 -8.73
N GLY A 19 -14.95 -23.42 -7.93
CA GLY A 19 -14.71 -23.22 -6.50
C GLY A 19 -13.39 -22.50 -6.21
N CYS A 20 -12.77 -21.91 -7.23
CA CYS A 20 -11.50 -21.22 -7.15
C CYS A 20 -11.74 -19.76 -6.78
N GLY A 21 -11.88 -19.48 -5.49
CA GLY A 21 -12.11 -18.13 -4.98
C GLY A 21 -11.89 -18.03 -3.47
N VAL A 22 -11.65 -16.81 -2.99
CA VAL A 22 -11.65 -16.50 -1.56
C VAL A 22 -13.00 -15.93 -1.17
N THR A 23 -13.43 -16.17 0.05
CA THR A 23 -14.67 -15.55 0.55
C THR A 23 -14.56 -14.03 0.52
N GLY A 24 -15.67 -13.30 0.32
CA GLY A 24 -15.65 -11.84 0.34
C GLY A 24 -15.07 -11.26 1.63
N ARG A 25 -15.23 -11.96 2.76
CA ARG A 25 -14.60 -11.60 4.04
C ARG A 25 -13.08 -11.73 4.00
N GLN A 26 -12.55 -12.82 3.44
CA GLN A 26 -11.11 -13.00 3.25
C GLN A 26 -10.54 -11.96 2.29
N ALA A 27 -11.24 -11.63 1.21
CA ALA A 27 -10.83 -10.57 0.29
C ALA A 27 -10.74 -9.21 0.99
N ARG A 28 -11.74 -8.84 1.81
CA ARG A 28 -11.70 -7.60 2.61
C ARG A 28 -10.53 -7.57 3.57
N TRP A 29 -10.27 -8.68 4.29
CA TRP A 29 -9.12 -8.77 5.20
C TRP A 29 -7.79 -8.67 4.47
N ALA A 30 -7.66 -9.28 3.29
CA ALA A 30 -6.46 -9.16 2.47
C ALA A 30 -6.21 -7.70 2.04
N VAL A 31 -7.26 -6.97 1.64
CA VAL A 31 -7.17 -5.55 1.30
C VAL A 31 -6.78 -4.70 2.52
N VAL A 32 -7.42 -4.94 3.68
CA VAL A 32 -7.07 -4.24 4.93
C VAL A 32 -5.62 -4.51 5.33
N ALA A 33 -5.18 -5.76 5.27
CA ALA A 33 -3.82 -6.16 5.59
C ALA A 33 -2.81 -5.50 4.62
N PHE A 34 -3.12 -5.46 3.32
CA PHE A 34 -2.31 -4.78 2.33
C PHE A 34 -2.11 -3.30 2.68
N PHE A 35 -3.18 -2.57 2.97
CA PHE A 35 -3.09 -1.15 3.34
C PHE A 35 -2.38 -0.93 4.68
N ALA A 36 -2.59 -1.81 5.66
CA ALA A 36 -1.89 -1.74 6.94
C ALA A 36 -0.36 -1.92 6.75
N VAL A 37 0.05 -2.91 5.96
CA VAL A 37 1.47 -3.14 5.63
C VAL A 37 2.04 -1.96 4.85
N ALA A 38 1.30 -1.45 3.87
CA ALA A 38 1.72 -0.26 3.11
C ALA A 38 1.91 0.96 4.02
N LEU A 39 0.99 1.22 4.96
CA LEU A 39 1.13 2.30 5.94
C LEU A 39 2.35 2.13 6.84
N LEU A 40 2.67 0.91 7.27
CA LEU A 40 3.83 0.63 8.12
C LEU A 40 5.16 0.79 7.38
N LEU A 41 5.24 0.31 6.14
CA LEU A 41 6.42 0.46 5.28
C LEU A 41 6.70 1.93 4.94
N ASN A 42 5.65 2.75 4.82
CA ASN A 42 5.76 4.17 4.46
C ASN A 42 5.59 5.13 5.65
N GLY A 43 5.44 4.60 6.87
CA GLY A 43 5.06 5.39 8.05
C GLY A 43 6.04 6.52 8.39
N HIS A 44 7.33 6.29 8.15
CA HIS A 44 8.37 7.30 8.30
C HIS A 44 8.18 8.50 7.35
N HIS A 45 8.00 8.23 6.06
CA HIS A 45 7.82 9.28 5.05
C HIS A 45 6.49 10.01 5.21
N ILE A 46 5.41 9.30 5.57
CA ILE A 46 4.11 9.93 5.86
C ILE A 46 4.24 10.94 7.00
N HIS A 47 5.04 10.61 8.02
CA HIS A 47 5.32 11.54 9.12
C HIS A 47 6.19 12.71 8.68
N GLU A 48 7.23 12.47 7.88
CA GLU A 48 8.10 13.51 7.34
C GLU A 48 7.35 14.50 6.43
N GLU A 49 6.46 14.02 5.57
CA GLU A 49 5.59 14.89 4.78
C GLU A 49 4.64 15.69 5.67
N ALA A 50 4.10 15.09 6.73
CA ALA A 50 3.23 15.78 7.68
C ALA A 50 3.96 16.93 8.39
N THR A 51 5.25 16.77 8.74
CA THR A 51 6.03 17.82 9.39
C THR A 51 6.39 18.97 8.46
N ARG A 52 6.54 18.73 7.15
CA ARG A 52 6.79 19.76 6.11
C ARG A 52 5.58 20.64 5.77
N ARG A 53 4.38 20.29 6.23
CA ARG A 53 3.15 21.08 5.98
C ARG A 53 3.16 22.42 6.72
N ALA A 54 2.41 23.38 6.22
CA ALA A 54 2.22 24.67 6.89
C ALA A 54 1.66 24.47 8.31
N TYR A 55 2.25 25.19 9.26
CA TYR A 55 1.91 25.07 10.68
C TYR A 55 0.47 25.52 10.96
N GLY A 56 -0.26 24.77 11.77
CA GLY A 56 -1.65 25.05 12.12
C GLY A 56 -2.33 23.90 12.86
N PHE A 57 -3.63 24.04 13.17
CA PHE A 57 -4.39 22.98 13.86
C PHE A 57 -4.28 21.62 13.15
N TRP A 58 -4.45 21.61 11.82
CA TRP A 58 -4.34 20.41 11.01
C TRP A 58 -2.92 19.83 11.01
N TRP A 59 -1.88 20.67 11.06
CA TRP A 59 -0.50 20.20 11.20
C TRP A 59 -0.33 19.39 12.48
N THR A 60 -0.79 19.92 13.62
CA THR A 60 -0.68 19.22 14.92
C THR A 60 -1.44 17.90 14.92
N ALA A 61 -2.65 17.88 14.35
CA ALA A 61 -3.44 16.66 14.21
C ALA A 61 -2.73 15.60 13.36
N TRP A 62 -2.22 15.98 12.19
CA TRP A 62 -1.50 15.08 11.29
C TRP A 62 -0.18 14.57 11.88
N VAL A 63 0.62 15.44 12.50
CA VAL A 63 1.88 15.05 13.16
C VAL A 63 1.62 14.11 14.33
N THR A 64 0.57 14.37 15.13
CA THR A 64 0.22 13.51 16.27
C THR A 64 -0.28 12.14 15.81
N ALA A 65 -1.13 12.10 14.77
CA ALA A 65 -1.66 10.86 14.23
C ALA A 65 -0.58 9.99 13.56
N THR A 66 0.44 10.60 12.95
CA THR A 66 1.50 9.89 12.21
C THR A 66 2.70 9.53 13.08
N ARG A 67 2.85 10.12 14.26
CA ARG A 67 3.92 9.82 15.23
C ARG A 67 4.02 8.32 15.61
N PRO A 68 2.93 7.60 15.94
CA PRO A 68 3.03 6.16 16.24
C PRO A 68 3.45 5.35 15.01
N LEU A 69 3.00 5.71 13.81
CA LEU A 69 3.40 5.05 12.56
C LEU A 69 4.90 5.22 12.31
N ASN A 70 5.44 6.42 12.52
CA ASN A 70 6.88 6.66 12.44
C ASN A 70 7.65 5.79 13.44
N TRP A 71 7.22 5.76 14.70
CA TRP A 71 7.87 4.96 15.73
C TRP A 71 7.92 3.47 15.37
N ILE A 72 6.78 2.88 14.95
CA ILE A 72 6.72 1.48 14.55
C ILE A 72 7.66 1.24 13.35
N SER A 73 7.58 2.10 12.34
CA SER A 73 8.40 1.99 11.11
C SER A 73 9.90 2.08 11.40
N THR A 74 10.32 2.99 12.29
CA THR A 74 11.72 3.15 12.71
C THR A 74 12.20 1.96 13.56
N VAL A 75 11.41 1.51 14.54
CA VAL A 75 11.79 0.38 15.43
C VAL A 75 11.93 -0.92 14.64
N THR A 76 11.01 -1.15 13.72
CA THR A 76 11.01 -2.36 12.87
C THR A 76 11.97 -2.26 11.68
N ARG A 77 12.61 -1.09 11.47
CA ARG A 77 13.44 -0.77 10.29
C ARG A 77 12.73 -1.05 8.96
N LEU A 78 11.40 -1.00 8.94
CA LEU A 78 10.60 -1.31 7.76
C LEU A 78 10.79 -0.28 6.63
N SER A 79 11.29 0.91 6.95
CA SER A 79 11.66 1.92 5.95
C SER A 79 12.98 1.61 5.24
N ALA A 80 13.86 0.78 5.83
CA ALA A 80 15.20 0.55 5.30
C ALA A 80 15.23 -0.08 3.90
N PRO A 81 14.36 -1.06 3.56
CA PRO A 81 14.30 -1.59 2.19
C PRO A 81 13.90 -0.51 1.17
N ARG A 82 12.95 0.38 1.51
CA ARG A 82 12.55 1.48 0.64
C ARG A 82 13.68 2.48 0.46
N THR A 83 14.31 2.93 1.55
CA THR A 83 15.47 3.83 1.49
C THR A 83 16.62 3.20 0.69
N TRP A 84 16.84 1.89 0.79
CA TRP A 84 17.82 1.19 -0.04
C TRP A 84 17.44 1.21 -1.52
N ILE A 85 16.17 0.97 -1.87
CA ILE A 85 15.69 1.07 -3.27
C ILE A 85 15.83 2.51 -3.79
N GLU A 86 15.41 3.51 -3.01
CA GLU A 86 15.53 4.92 -3.39
C GLU A 86 17.01 5.33 -3.56
N ASN A 87 17.92 4.85 -2.72
CA ASN A 87 19.36 5.11 -2.89
C ASN A 87 19.96 4.32 -4.07
N ALA A 88 19.49 3.09 -4.31
CA ALA A 88 20.03 2.21 -5.37
C ALA A 88 19.54 2.61 -6.76
N PHE A 89 18.34 3.19 -6.88
CA PHE A 89 17.68 3.49 -8.16
C PHE A 89 17.32 4.97 -8.35
N GLY A 90 17.39 5.81 -7.30
CA GLY A 90 16.95 7.20 -7.31
C GLY A 90 18.02 8.24 -7.57
N GLN A 91 19.27 7.87 -7.85
CA GLN A 91 20.28 8.84 -8.32
C GLN A 91 20.21 9.02 -9.85
N THR A 92 19.23 9.79 -10.34
CA THR A 92 19.31 10.42 -11.68
C THR A 92 18.83 11.86 -11.77
N GLU A 93 18.38 12.50 -10.70
CA GLU A 93 18.07 13.93 -10.72
C GLU A 93 18.64 14.58 -9.45
N ASP A 94 19.24 15.76 -9.62
CA ASP A 94 19.91 16.59 -8.60
C ASP A 94 21.42 16.36 -8.39
N THR A 95 22.18 16.60 -9.47
CA THR A 95 23.53 17.21 -9.32
C THR A 95 23.35 18.71 -9.52
N PRO A 96 23.73 19.58 -8.56
CA PRO A 96 23.91 21.01 -8.83
C PRO A 96 25.07 21.29 -9.79
#